data_AF-A0A7J4M880-F1
#
_entry.id   AF-A0A7J4M880-F1
#
_cell.length_a   1.000
_cell.length_b   1.000
_cell.length_c   1.000
_cell.angle_alpha   90.00
_cell.angle_beta   90.00
_cell.angle_gamma   90.00
#
_symmetry.space_group_name_H-M   'P 1'
#
loop_
_entity.id
_entity.type
_entity.pdbx_description
1 polymer ?
#
loop_
_entity_poly.entity_id
_entity_poly.type
_entity_poly.pdbx_seq_one_letter_code
_entity_poly.pdbx_strand_id
1 'polypeptide(L)'
;MKTEEYFKNLKEGVDEIYFLTNQAREKGFDPVDSVEIPLAMSMAEKVVGLISTIYPQMMNSGITERILEFESEYGKLDPTVVFKIADEISDQKFCKFSSMLESIDAGIRVGMAYSTLGVVSSPIEGYTGIEIGKTQAKKDYLVANFSGPIRSAGTTASCLALILIDFLREKFGFAKYDPTEKEIK
;
A
#
# COMPACT_ATOMS: atom_id res chain seq x y z
N MET A 1 28.83 13.62 20.22
CA MET A 1 27.76 14.21 19.38
C MET A 1 26.44 13.71 19.91
N LYS A 2 25.48 14.59 20.22
CA LYS A 2 24.15 14.15 20.67
C LYS A 2 23.41 13.57 19.47
N THR A 3 22.71 12.45 19.63
CA THR A 3 21.98 11.77 18.54
C THR A 3 21.03 12.72 17.79
N GLU A 4 20.38 13.64 18.50
CA GLU A 4 19.51 14.67 17.91
C GLU A 4 20.26 15.62 16.97
N GLU A 5 21.46 16.07 17.35
CA GLU A 5 22.31 16.94 16.53
C GLU A 5 22.79 16.21 15.27
N TYR A 6 23.12 14.92 15.40
CA TYR A 6 23.46 14.08 14.26
C TYR A 6 22.31 13.95 13.25
N PHE A 7 21.10 13.64 13.71
CA PHE A 7 19.93 13.56 12.82
C PHE A 7 19.55 14.92 12.24
N LYS A 8 19.71 16.02 12.98
CA LYS A 8 19.50 17.37 12.45
C LYS A 8 20.44 17.67 11.28
N ASN A 9 21.72 17.37 11.43
CA ASN A 9 22.71 17.61 10.37
C ASN A 9 22.44 16.73 9.13
N LEU A 10 22.01 15.48 9.32
CA LEU A 10 21.58 14.63 8.20
C LEU A 10 20.37 15.23 7.48
N LYS A 11 19.37 15.70 8.23
CA LYS A 11 18.17 16.30 7.67
C LYS A 11 18.49 17.56 6.87
N GLU A 12 19.33 18.45 7.40
CA GLU A 12 19.77 19.66 6.70
C GLU A 12 20.43 19.33 5.36
N GLY A 13 21.34 18.35 5.34
CA GLY A 13 21.99 17.92 4.08
C GLY A 13 21.02 17.28 3.09
N VAL A 14 20.06 16.48 3.56
CA VAL A 14 19.01 15.91 2.69
C VAL A 14 18.13 17.02 2.11
N ASP A 15 17.69 17.97 2.94
CA ASP A 15 16.82 19.08 2.52
C ASP A 15 17.52 19.97 1.47
N GLU A 16 18.82 20.24 1.63
CA GLU A 16 19.64 20.97 0.65
C GLU A 16 19.68 20.26 -0.72
N ILE A 17 20.01 18.97 -0.73
CA ILE A 17 20.06 18.17 -1.96
C ILE A 17 18.68 18.08 -2.61
N TYR A 18 17.62 17.89 -1.81
CA TYR A 18 16.25 17.81 -2.30
C TYR A 18 15.82 19.12 -2.97
N PHE A 19 16.18 20.27 -2.39
CA PHE A 19 15.92 21.60 -2.96
C PHE A 19 16.65 21.80 -4.30
N LEU A 20 17.94 21.46 -4.36
CA LEU A 20 18.73 21.55 -5.61
C LEU A 20 18.18 20.64 -6.71
N THR A 21 17.76 19.42 -6.34
CA THR A 21 17.24 18.44 -7.31
C THR A 21 15.89 18.88 -7.87
N ASN A 22 15.00 19.48 -7.07
CA ASN A 22 13.74 20.02 -7.58
C ASN A 22 13.97 21.16 -8.58
N GLN A 23 14.88 22.11 -8.28
CA GLN A 23 15.25 23.16 -9.24
C GLN A 23 15.81 22.61 -10.57
N ALA A 24 16.46 21.44 -10.53
CA ALA A 24 16.91 20.78 -11.75
C ALA A 24 15.75 20.14 -12.52
N ARG A 25 14.84 19.43 -11.82
CA ARG A 25 13.65 18.78 -12.40
C ARG A 25 12.68 19.78 -13.03
N GLU A 26 12.48 20.94 -12.41
CA GLU A 26 11.62 22.03 -12.90
C GLU A 26 12.03 22.58 -14.27
N LYS A 27 13.25 22.26 -14.76
CA LYS A 27 13.68 22.61 -16.11
C LYS A 27 12.99 21.79 -17.22
N GLY A 28 12.27 20.72 -16.85
CA GLY A 28 11.47 19.92 -17.78
C GLY A 28 12.28 19.01 -18.71
N PHE A 29 13.49 18.61 -18.31
CA PHE A 29 14.33 17.67 -19.07
C PHE A 29 14.09 16.20 -18.71
N ASP A 30 13.38 15.94 -17.62
CA ASP A 30 13.08 14.62 -17.08
C ASP A 30 11.59 14.27 -17.27
N PRO A 31 11.17 12.99 -17.11
CA PRO A 31 9.78 12.57 -17.26
C PRO A 31 8.79 13.30 -16.33
N VAL A 32 9.27 13.75 -15.17
CA VAL A 32 8.51 14.51 -14.17
C VAL A 32 9.35 15.71 -13.74
N ASP A 33 8.68 16.84 -13.60
CA ASP A 33 9.19 18.17 -13.25
C ASP A 33 9.40 18.40 -11.74
N SER A 34 9.30 17.33 -10.95
CA SER A 34 9.56 17.30 -9.51
C SER A 34 10.32 16.04 -9.11
N VAL A 35 10.88 16.03 -7.90
CA VAL A 35 11.53 14.83 -7.34
C VAL A 35 10.50 13.74 -7.04
N GLU A 36 10.68 12.59 -7.67
CA GLU A 36 9.77 11.43 -7.57
C GLU A 36 10.04 10.54 -6.34
N ILE A 37 11.13 10.76 -5.60
CA ILE A 37 11.51 9.97 -4.42
C ILE A 37 11.04 10.71 -3.16
N PRO A 38 9.88 10.35 -2.57
CA PRO A 38 9.38 11.02 -1.38
C PRO A 38 10.27 10.73 -0.17
N LEU A 39 10.42 11.74 0.70
CA LEU A 39 11.05 11.58 2.00
C LEU A 39 10.04 11.00 2.99
N ALA A 40 10.50 10.10 3.85
CA ALA A 40 9.70 9.54 4.93
C ALA A 40 10.57 9.41 6.20
N MET A 41 10.02 9.84 7.33
CA MET A 41 10.69 9.79 8.64
C MET A 41 10.29 8.55 9.45
N SER A 42 9.20 7.88 9.06
CA SER A 42 8.68 6.69 9.72
C SER A 42 8.30 5.60 8.73
N MET A 43 8.12 4.38 9.24
CA MET A 43 7.61 3.26 8.44
C MET A 43 6.17 3.51 7.98
N ALA A 44 5.33 4.09 8.83
CA ALA A 44 3.96 4.43 8.51
C ALA A 44 3.89 5.48 7.38
N GLU A 45 4.70 6.54 7.43
CA GLU A 45 4.82 7.51 6.34
C GLU A 45 5.28 6.85 5.05
N LYS A 46 6.28 5.97 5.12
CA LYS A 46 6.78 5.25 3.95
C LYS A 46 5.68 4.40 3.30
N VAL A 47 4.91 3.67 4.10
CA VAL A 47 3.79 2.84 3.64
C VAL A 47 2.74 3.69 2.93
N VAL A 48 2.29 4.78 3.56
CA VAL A 48 1.25 5.64 2.96
C VAL A 48 1.78 6.38 1.74
N GLY A 49 3.00 6.93 1.81
CA GLY A 49 3.65 7.62 0.70
C GLY A 49 3.86 6.71 -0.51
N LEU A 50 4.25 5.45 -0.29
CA LEU A 50 4.39 4.45 -1.35
C LEU A 50 3.05 4.25 -2.08
N ILE A 51 1.95 4.00 -1.36
CA ILE A 51 0.65 3.75 -1.99
C ILE A 51 0.03 5.03 -2.57
N SER A 52 0.40 6.20 -2.04
CA SER A 52 -0.05 7.50 -2.56
C SER A 52 0.47 7.81 -3.98
N THR A 53 1.46 7.06 -4.47
CA THR A 53 1.86 7.11 -5.89
C THR A 53 0.75 6.62 -6.84
N ILE A 54 -0.12 5.72 -6.36
CA ILE A 54 -1.29 5.20 -7.09
C ILE A 54 -2.56 5.94 -6.67
N TYR A 55 -2.70 6.23 -5.37
CA TYR A 55 -3.87 6.89 -4.79
C TYR A 55 -3.46 8.19 -4.07
N PRO A 56 -3.19 9.29 -4.80
CA PRO A 56 -2.66 10.53 -4.22
C PRO A 56 -3.50 11.12 -3.08
N GLN A 57 -4.81 10.87 -3.08
CA GLN A 57 -5.73 11.32 -2.04
C GLN A 57 -5.50 10.70 -0.66
N MET A 58 -4.69 9.65 -0.56
CA MET A 58 -4.29 9.03 0.71
C MET A 58 -3.18 9.80 1.41
N MET A 59 -2.46 10.65 0.69
CA MET A 59 -1.40 11.44 1.27
C MET A 59 -1.99 12.45 2.26
N ASN A 60 -1.45 12.50 3.48
CA ASN A 60 -1.93 13.38 4.56
C ASN A 60 -3.41 13.18 4.94
N SER A 61 -3.99 12.00 4.69
CA SER A 61 -5.39 11.71 4.99
C SER A 61 -5.65 11.16 6.40
N GLY A 62 -4.65 11.17 7.30
CA GLY A 62 -4.77 10.61 8.66
C GLY A 62 -4.42 9.12 8.78
N ILE A 63 -4.06 8.44 7.68
CA ILE A 63 -3.75 6.99 7.69
C ILE A 63 -2.46 6.71 8.46
N THR A 64 -1.46 7.58 8.33
CA THR A 64 -0.16 7.43 9.02
C THR A 64 -0.35 7.42 10.53
N GLU A 65 -1.08 8.40 11.05
CA GLU A 65 -1.41 8.53 12.47
C GLU A 65 -2.17 7.30 12.95
N ARG A 66 -3.13 6.83 12.15
CA ARG A 66 -3.93 5.66 12.50
C ARG A 66 -3.11 4.37 12.55
N ILE A 67 -2.14 4.19 11.65
CA ILE A 67 -1.21 3.07 11.72
C ILE A 67 -0.44 3.12 13.04
N LEU A 68 0.07 4.29 13.45
CA LEU A 68 0.82 4.44 14.70
C LEU A 68 -0.04 4.17 15.95
N GLU A 69 -1.32 4.53 15.91
CA GLU A 69 -2.29 4.18 16.97
C GLU A 69 -2.45 2.66 17.08
N PHE A 70 -2.67 1.96 15.95
CA PHE A 70 -2.76 0.50 15.94
C PHE A 70 -1.46 -0.19 16.35
N GLU A 71 -0.30 0.35 15.99
CA GLU A 71 0.99 -0.14 16.46
C GLU A 71 1.15 -0.02 17.98
N SER A 72 0.62 1.07 18.55
CA SER A 72 0.64 1.28 20.00
C SER A 72 -0.31 0.34 20.75
N GLU A 73 -1.44 -0.02 20.12
CA GLU A 73 -2.44 -0.92 20.70
C GLU A 73 -2.06 -2.40 20.57
N TYR A 74 -1.67 -2.85 19.38
CA TYR A 74 -1.45 -4.27 19.05
C TYR A 74 0.02 -4.67 19.00
N GLY A 75 0.92 -3.70 18.91
CA GLY A 75 2.34 -3.93 18.68
C GLY A 75 2.74 -3.70 17.23
N LYS A 76 3.96 -3.19 17.06
CA LYS A 76 4.55 -2.93 15.74
C LYS A 76 4.73 -4.23 14.96
N LEU A 77 4.31 -4.22 13.69
CA LEU A 77 4.32 -5.38 12.78
C LEU A 77 3.40 -6.53 13.17
N ASP A 78 2.48 -6.33 14.12
CA ASP A 78 1.45 -7.32 14.37
C ASP A 78 0.51 -7.42 13.16
N PRO A 79 0.18 -8.64 12.66
CA PRO A 79 -0.74 -8.80 11.55
C PRO A 79 -2.10 -8.13 11.77
N THR A 80 -2.55 -7.94 13.00
CA THR A 80 -3.79 -7.21 13.33
C THR A 80 -3.77 -5.80 12.76
N VAL A 81 -2.62 -5.11 12.76
CA VAL A 81 -2.47 -3.77 12.18
C VAL A 81 -2.77 -3.79 10.68
N VAL A 82 -2.28 -4.81 9.95
CA VAL A 82 -2.53 -5.01 8.51
C VAL A 82 -4.01 -5.09 8.21
N PHE A 83 -4.74 -5.95 8.92
CA PHE A 83 -6.17 -6.12 8.70
C PHE A 83 -6.96 -4.88 9.11
N LYS A 84 -6.67 -4.30 10.28
CA LYS A 84 -7.40 -3.13 10.80
C LYS A 84 -7.24 -1.91 9.89
N ILE A 85 -6.03 -1.60 9.43
CA ILE A 85 -5.86 -0.43 8.57
C ILE A 85 -6.49 -0.63 7.19
N ALA A 86 -6.37 -1.84 6.61
CA ALA A 86 -7.00 -2.17 5.33
C ALA A 86 -8.53 -2.15 5.43
N ASP A 87 -9.08 -2.61 6.55
CA ASP A 87 -10.51 -2.55 6.87
C ASP A 87 -11.03 -1.10 6.89
N GLU A 88 -10.34 -0.21 7.58
CA GLU A 88 -10.73 1.20 7.68
C GLU A 88 -10.54 1.98 6.37
N ILE A 89 -9.51 1.66 5.59
CA ILE A 89 -9.29 2.26 4.27
C ILE A 89 -10.37 1.79 3.29
N SER A 90 -10.69 0.51 3.28
CA SER A 90 -11.71 -0.04 2.38
C SER A 90 -13.12 0.49 2.69
N ASP A 91 -13.40 0.83 3.95
CA ASP A 91 -14.61 1.57 4.39
C ASP A 91 -14.60 3.06 4.02
N GLN A 92 -13.53 3.55 3.40
CA GLN A 92 -13.37 4.95 3.01
C GLN A 92 -13.44 5.93 4.21
N LYS A 93 -12.88 5.54 5.37
CA LYS A 93 -12.87 6.39 6.57
C LYS A 93 -11.96 7.62 6.44
N PHE A 94 -10.92 7.55 5.60
CA PHE A 94 -9.88 8.59 5.50
C PHE A 94 -10.04 9.49 4.27
N CYS A 95 -10.43 8.91 3.14
CA CYS A 95 -10.58 9.60 1.86
C CYS A 95 -11.64 8.90 1.01
N LYS A 96 -12.09 9.56 -0.07
CA LYS A 96 -13.05 8.99 -1.03
C LYS A 96 -12.32 8.39 -2.22
N PHE A 97 -12.83 7.26 -2.71
CA PHE A 97 -12.39 6.60 -3.92
C PHE A 97 -13.48 6.68 -5.00
N SER A 98 -13.11 6.47 -6.26
CA SER A 98 -14.07 6.54 -7.36
C SER A 98 -15.05 5.36 -7.33
N SER A 99 -14.62 4.23 -6.77
CA SER A 99 -15.39 3.01 -6.65
C SER A 99 -15.05 2.24 -5.37
N MET A 100 -15.95 1.35 -4.97
CA MET A 100 -15.69 0.37 -3.90
C MET A 100 -14.51 -0.54 -4.24
N LEU A 101 -14.30 -0.87 -5.52
CA LEU A 101 -13.19 -1.72 -5.93
C LEU A 101 -11.84 -1.02 -5.69
N GLU A 102 -11.76 0.28 -5.96
CA GLU A 102 -10.57 1.08 -5.64
C GLU A 102 -10.31 1.19 -4.12
N SER A 103 -11.35 1.34 -3.29
CA SER A 103 -11.14 1.40 -1.84
C SER A 103 -10.63 0.07 -1.27
N ILE A 104 -11.13 -1.06 -1.80
CA ILE A 104 -10.63 -2.39 -1.46
C ILE A 104 -9.18 -2.54 -1.94
N ASP A 105 -8.88 -2.15 -3.18
CA ASP A 105 -7.53 -2.20 -3.75
C ASP A 105 -6.52 -1.40 -2.91
N ALA A 106 -6.87 -0.16 -2.55
CA ALA A 106 -6.06 0.69 -1.68
C ALA A 106 -5.81 0.04 -0.30
N GLY A 107 -6.83 -0.58 0.28
CA GLY A 107 -6.70 -1.32 1.54
C GLY A 107 -5.73 -2.50 1.43
N ILE A 108 -5.83 -3.31 0.38
CA ILE A 108 -4.92 -4.42 0.09
C ILE A 108 -3.48 -3.91 -0.05
N ARG A 109 -3.28 -2.85 -0.84
CA ARG A 109 -1.95 -2.26 -1.07
C ARG A 109 -1.31 -1.73 0.20
N VAL A 110 -2.06 -1.02 1.06
CA VAL A 110 -1.52 -0.55 2.34
C VAL A 110 -1.21 -1.69 3.28
N GLY A 111 -2.10 -2.68 3.39
CA GLY A 111 -1.84 -3.85 4.22
C GLY A 111 -0.59 -4.62 3.78
N MET A 112 -0.42 -4.80 2.47
CA MET A 112 0.75 -5.43 1.88
C MET A 112 2.03 -4.60 2.09
N ALA A 113 1.98 -3.30 1.85
CA ALA A 113 3.09 -2.38 2.09
C ALA A 113 3.52 -2.39 3.57
N TYR A 114 2.56 -2.36 4.50
CA TYR A 114 2.83 -2.45 5.93
C TYR A 114 3.53 -3.76 6.29
N SER A 115 3.01 -4.90 5.80
CA SER A 115 3.60 -6.22 6.07
C SER A 115 5.04 -6.39 5.56
N THR A 116 5.43 -5.55 4.60
CA THR A 116 6.76 -5.53 3.98
C THR A 116 7.57 -4.29 4.35
N LEU A 117 7.22 -3.60 5.44
CA LEU A 117 7.93 -2.42 5.96
C LEU A 117 7.98 -1.22 5.00
N GLY A 118 7.22 -1.25 3.91
CA GLY A 118 7.28 -0.30 2.81
C GLY A 118 8.62 -0.30 2.07
N VAL A 119 9.41 -1.37 2.10
CA VAL A 119 10.76 -1.41 1.50
C VAL A 119 10.86 -2.21 0.21
N VAL A 120 9.75 -2.77 -0.28
CA VAL A 120 9.71 -3.55 -1.53
C VAL A 120 8.69 -2.95 -2.49
N SER A 121 8.89 -3.13 -3.80
CA SER A 121 7.97 -2.61 -4.82
C SER A 121 6.71 -3.45 -4.99
N SER A 122 6.62 -4.62 -4.36
CA SER A 122 5.52 -5.57 -4.54
C SER A 122 4.10 -5.00 -4.34
N PRO A 123 3.82 -4.08 -3.41
CA PRO A 123 2.51 -3.45 -3.29
C PRO A 123 2.07 -2.58 -4.48
N ILE A 124 3.01 -2.17 -5.34
CA ILE A 124 2.78 -1.37 -6.55
C ILE A 124 2.91 -2.25 -7.79
N GLU A 125 4.05 -2.92 -7.91
CA GLU A 125 4.44 -3.61 -9.13
C GLU A 125 4.05 -5.10 -9.11
N GLY A 126 4.11 -5.74 -7.94
CA GLY A 126 3.91 -7.18 -7.78
C GLY A 126 2.45 -7.58 -7.71
N TYR A 127 1.67 -6.90 -6.87
CA TYR A 127 0.21 -6.95 -6.88
C TYR A 127 -0.30 -5.84 -7.81
N THR A 128 -0.86 -6.25 -8.94
CA THR A 128 -1.24 -5.32 -10.02
C THR A 128 -2.69 -4.83 -9.91
N GLY A 129 -3.45 -5.38 -8.96
CA GLY A 129 -4.79 -4.92 -8.64
C GLY A 129 -5.81 -6.05 -8.57
N ILE A 130 -7.06 -5.66 -8.34
CA ILE A 130 -8.22 -6.56 -8.36
C ILE A 130 -9.23 -6.18 -9.44
N GLU A 131 -9.90 -7.19 -9.97
CA GLU A 131 -11.00 -7.07 -10.91
C GLU A 131 -12.20 -7.87 -10.41
N ILE A 132 -13.38 -7.60 -10.99
CA ILE A 132 -14.60 -8.35 -10.70
C ILE A 132 -14.79 -9.42 -11.78
N GLY A 133 -14.74 -10.68 -11.36
CA GLY A 133 -15.12 -11.83 -12.19
C GLY A 133 -16.52 -12.32 -11.89
N LYS A 134 -17.02 -13.27 -12.70
CA LYS A 134 -18.28 -13.98 -12.45
C LYS A 134 -18.04 -15.46 -12.19
N THR A 135 -18.60 -15.96 -11.10
CA THR A 135 -18.63 -17.40 -10.79
C THR A 135 -19.51 -18.16 -11.80
N GLN A 136 -19.47 -19.49 -11.79
CA GLN A 136 -20.38 -20.31 -12.60
C GLN A 136 -21.85 -20.03 -12.24
N ALA A 137 -22.11 -19.70 -10.97
CA ALA A 137 -23.41 -19.26 -10.48
C ALA A 137 -23.73 -17.77 -10.76
N LYS A 138 -22.94 -17.09 -11.59
CA LYS A 138 -23.06 -15.66 -11.98
C LYS A 138 -22.97 -14.66 -10.81
N LYS A 139 -22.36 -15.06 -9.69
CA LYS A 139 -22.08 -14.15 -8.56
C LYS A 139 -20.75 -13.43 -8.79
N ASP A 140 -20.64 -12.22 -8.27
CA ASP A 140 -19.39 -11.45 -8.33
C ASP A 140 -18.35 -12.05 -7.38
N TYR A 141 -17.12 -12.21 -7.85
CA TYR A 141 -15.95 -12.57 -7.04
C TYR A 141 -14.75 -11.67 -7.37
N LEU A 142 -13.79 -11.59 -6.46
CA LEU A 142 -12.56 -10.82 -6.69
C LEU A 142 -11.51 -11.67 -7.44
N VAL A 143 -11.01 -11.14 -8.55
CA VAL A 143 -9.84 -11.65 -9.27
C VAL A 143 -8.65 -10.81 -8.85
N ALA A 144 -7.71 -11.37 -8.09
CA ALA A 144 -6.47 -10.70 -7.72
C ALA A 144 -5.37 -11.00 -8.75
N ASN A 145 -4.78 -9.95 -9.32
CA ASN A 145 -3.75 -10.05 -10.35
C ASN A 145 -2.36 -9.82 -9.75
N PHE A 146 -1.43 -10.69 -10.13
CA PHE A 146 -0.04 -10.63 -9.69
C PHE A 146 0.92 -10.72 -10.88
N SER A 147 2.08 -10.06 -10.75
CA SER A 147 3.15 -10.05 -11.73
C SER A 147 4.45 -10.61 -11.15
N GLY A 148 5.48 -10.82 -11.98
CA GLY A 148 6.78 -11.35 -11.55
C GLY A 148 7.43 -10.66 -10.34
N PRO A 149 7.43 -9.29 -10.26
CA PRO A 149 7.91 -8.53 -9.11
C PRO A 149 7.39 -8.94 -7.73
N ILE A 150 6.24 -9.65 -7.64
CA ILE A 150 5.69 -10.19 -6.38
C ILE A 150 6.69 -11.02 -5.59
N ARG A 151 7.67 -11.63 -6.27
CA ARG A 151 8.73 -12.44 -5.64
C ARG A 151 9.53 -11.65 -4.60
N SER A 152 9.62 -10.33 -4.72
CA SER A 152 10.34 -9.46 -3.79
C SER A 152 9.67 -9.34 -2.42
N ALA A 153 8.35 -9.53 -2.32
CA ALA A 153 7.64 -9.54 -1.04
C ALA A 153 8.01 -10.75 -0.15
N GLY A 154 8.47 -11.84 -0.78
CA GLY A 154 8.65 -13.12 -0.11
C GLY A 154 7.34 -13.83 0.24
N THR A 155 7.45 -15.08 0.67
CA THR A 155 6.29 -15.97 0.88
C THR A 155 5.40 -15.47 2.01
N THR A 156 5.96 -14.98 3.11
CA THR A 156 5.18 -14.53 4.28
C THR A 156 4.21 -13.41 3.92
N ALA A 157 4.69 -12.35 3.29
CA ALA A 157 3.84 -11.22 2.91
C ALA A 157 2.88 -11.58 1.77
N SER A 158 3.28 -12.42 0.83
CA SER A 158 2.40 -12.88 -0.26
C SER A 158 1.22 -13.72 0.29
N CYS A 159 1.48 -14.63 1.24
CA CYS A 159 0.43 -15.39 1.90
C CYS A 159 -0.50 -14.48 2.71
N LEU A 160 0.06 -13.53 3.46
CA LEU A 160 -0.74 -12.59 4.25
C LEU A 160 -1.63 -11.71 3.34
N ALA A 161 -1.12 -11.28 2.19
CA ALA A 161 -1.89 -10.54 1.20
C ALA A 161 -3.08 -11.35 0.68
N LEU A 162 -2.92 -12.64 0.39
CA LEU A 162 -4.04 -13.51 -0.02
C LEU A 162 -5.10 -13.64 1.08
N ILE A 163 -4.70 -13.78 2.35
CA ILE A 163 -5.63 -13.84 3.48
C ILE A 163 -6.36 -12.49 3.64
N LEU A 164 -5.65 -11.36 3.46
CA LEU A 164 -6.23 -10.03 3.48
C LEU A 164 -7.26 -9.82 2.37
N ILE A 165 -6.93 -10.25 1.14
CA ILE A 165 -7.86 -10.20 0.00
C ILE A 165 -9.11 -11.02 0.30
N ASP A 166 -8.96 -12.21 0.88
CA ASP A 166 -10.10 -13.06 1.25
C ASP A 166 -10.96 -12.45 2.36
N PHE A 167 -10.33 -11.83 3.36
CA PHE A 167 -11.02 -11.08 4.42
C PHE A 167 -11.89 -9.95 3.84
N LEU A 168 -11.32 -9.13 2.94
CA LEU A 168 -12.07 -8.04 2.31
C LEU A 168 -13.13 -8.57 1.33
N ARG A 169 -12.85 -9.67 0.62
CA ARG A 169 -13.84 -10.36 -0.22
C ARG A 169 -15.08 -10.70 0.61
N GLU A 170 -14.91 -11.34 1.77
CA GLU A 170 -16.03 -11.72 2.64
C GLU A 170 -16.78 -10.50 3.16
N LYS A 171 -16.05 -9.51 3.67
CA LYS A 171 -16.64 -8.28 4.21
C LYS A 171 -17.54 -7.58 3.19
N PHE A 172 -17.08 -7.44 1.94
CA PHE A 172 -17.82 -6.75 0.88
C PHE A 172 -18.80 -7.66 0.11
N GLY A 173 -19.02 -8.89 0.59
CA GLY A 173 -20.06 -9.78 0.07
C GLY A 173 -19.73 -10.44 -1.28
N PHE A 174 -18.46 -10.45 -1.68
CA PHE A 174 -18.01 -11.14 -2.88
C PHE A 174 -18.02 -12.67 -2.65
N ALA A 175 -18.49 -13.40 -3.65
CA ALA A 175 -18.54 -14.85 -3.61
C ALA A 175 -17.13 -15.45 -3.63
N LYS A 176 -16.99 -16.65 -3.07
CA LYS A 176 -15.79 -17.48 -3.25
C LYS A 176 -15.70 -17.94 -4.70
N TYR A 177 -14.50 -17.94 -5.25
CA TYR A 177 -14.22 -18.46 -6.59
C TYR A 177 -14.54 -19.96 -6.69
N ASP A 178 -15.16 -20.37 -7.79
CA ASP A 178 -15.60 -21.73 -8.09
C ASP A 178 -14.89 -22.29 -9.34
N PRO A 179 -13.59 -22.62 -9.24
CA PRO A 179 -12.79 -23.05 -10.39
C PRO A 179 -13.36 -24.30 -11.04
N THR A 180 -13.30 -24.33 -12.37
CA THR A 180 -13.56 -25.53 -13.17
C THR A 180 -12.39 -26.51 -13.06
N GLU A 181 -12.64 -27.79 -13.35
CA GLU A 181 -11.55 -28.78 -13.41
C GLU A 181 -10.43 -28.41 -14.39
N LYS A 182 -10.76 -27.65 -15.44
CA LYS A 182 -9.78 -27.21 -16.45
C LYS A 182 -8.86 -26.11 -15.92
N GLU A 183 -9.33 -25.27 -15.01
CA GLU A 183 -8.52 -24.21 -14.39
C GLU A 183 -7.63 -24.75 -13.26
N ILE A 184 -7.99 -25.90 -12.69
CA ILE A 184 -7.21 -26.59 -11.66
C ILE A 184 -6.03 -27.38 -12.27
N LYS A 185 -6.23 -27.93 -13.47
CA LYS A 185 -5.24 -28.75 -14.19
C LYS A 185 -4.17 -27.91 -14.86
#